data_AF-A0A1D1XTL7-F1
#
_entry.id   AF-A0A1D1XTL7-F1
#
_cell.length_a   1.000
_cell.length_b   1.000
_cell.length_c   1.000
_cell.angle_alpha   90.00
_cell.angle_beta   90.00
_cell.angle_gamma   90.00
#
_symmetry.space_group_name_H-M   'P 1'
#
loop_
_entity.id
_entity.type
_entity.pdbx_description
1 polymer ?
#
loop_
_entity_poly.entity_id
_entity_poly.type
_entity_poly.pdbx_seq_one_letter_code
_entity_poly.pdbx_strand_id
1 'polypeptide(L)'
;KLLFAVDGRARFDPPLPKGYFGNGIVLTNSLCAAGEIMEKPLSFAVGLVQKAVRMVTDGWMRSAIDYFETTRARPSLTATLLITTWSRLGFHTTDFGWGEPLQSGPVAL
;
A
#
# COMPACT_ATOMS: atom_id res chain seq x y z
N LYS A 1 6.28 -8.37 11.21
CA LYS A 1 5.53 -7.17 10.79
C LYS A 1 4.96 -7.36 9.39
N LEU A 2 3.82 -6.74 9.08
CA LEU A 2 3.21 -6.75 7.75
C LEU A 2 3.29 -5.35 7.16
N LEU A 3 3.94 -5.22 6.00
CA LEU A 3 4.00 -4.02 5.18
C LEU A 3 3.02 -4.14 4.00
N PHE A 4 2.35 -3.04 3.68
CA PHE A 4 1.51 -2.95 2.49
C PHE A 4 1.36 -1.50 2.05
N ALA A 5 1.09 -1.32 0.76
CA ALA A 5 0.87 -0.01 0.17
C ALA A 5 -0.56 0.49 0.42
N VAL A 6 -0.68 1.76 0.79
CA VAL A 6 -1.97 2.49 0.83
C VAL A 6 -1.92 3.61 -0.21
N ASP A 7 -2.99 3.71 -1.01
CA ASP A 7 -3.16 4.80 -1.96
C ASP A 7 -3.49 6.11 -1.22
N GLY A 8 -2.59 7.08 -1.35
CA GLY A 8 -2.67 8.39 -0.71
C GLY A 8 -3.32 9.45 -1.59
N ARG A 9 -3.53 9.19 -2.90
CA ARG A 9 -3.95 10.21 -3.88
C ARG A 9 -5.18 11.00 -3.45
N ALA A 10 -6.23 10.31 -2.99
CA ALA A 10 -7.47 10.93 -2.53
C ALA A 10 -7.44 11.38 -1.05
N ARG A 11 -6.34 11.10 -0.33
CA ARG A 11 -6.21 11.34 1.11
C ARG A 11 -5.45 12.62 1.44
N PHE A 12 -4.75 13.21 0.47
CA PHE A 12 -4.14 14.52 0.62
C PHE A 12 -5.19 15.62 0.58
N ASP A 13 -4.91 16.73 1.23
CA ASP A 13 -5.68 17.97 1.14
C ASP A 13 -4.76 19.12 0.67
N PRO A 14 -4.91 19.60 -0.59
CA PRO A 14 -5.82 19.09 -1.62
C PRO A 14 -5.39 17.71 -2.18
N PRO A 15 -6.32 16.92 -2.75
CA PRO A 15 -6.00 15.64 -3.36
C PRO A 15 -4.99 15.76 -4.50
N LEU A 16 -4.23 14.68 -4.74
CA LEU A 16 -3.32 14.65 -5.89
C LEU A 16 -4.09 14.81 -7.21
N PRO A 17 -3.56 15.57 -8.18
CA PRO A 17 -4.24 15.81 -9.45
C PRO A 17 -4.58 14.53 -10.18
N LYS A 18 -5.73 14.52 -10.87
CA LYS A 18 -6.07 13.46 -11.82
C LYS A 18 -4.97 13.37 -12.90
N GLY A 19 -4.45 12.17 -13.13
CA GLY A 19 -3.35 11.95 -14.08
C GLY A 19 -1.95 12.06 -13.47
N TYR A 20 -1.81 12.34 -12.16
CA TYR A 20 -0.52 12.26 -11.49
C TYR A 20 0.07 10.84 -11.61
N PHE A 21 1.18 10.75 -12.34
CA PHE A 21 1.87 9.51 -12.70
C PHE A 21 3.01 9.13 -11.73
N GLY A 22 3.35 9.99 -10.77
CA GLY A 22 4.35 9.68 -9.75
C GLY A 22 3.86 8.67 -8.70
N ASN A 23 4.76 8.28 -7.80
CA ASN A 23 4.41 7.49 -6.61
C ASN A 23 3.48 8.30 -5.71
N GLY A 24 2.20 7.90 -5.66
CA GLY A 24 1.17 8.47 -4.78
C GLY A 24 0.73 7.50 -3.68
N ILE A 25 1.63 6.62 -3.27
CA ILE A 25 1.38 5.58 -2.25
C ILE A 25 2.30 5.78 -1.06
N VAL A 26 1.91 5.25 0.09
CA VAL A 26 2.78 5.10 1.25
C VAL A 26 2.80 3.66 1.73
N LEU A 27 3.99 3.16 2.11
CA LEU A 27 4.13 1.87 2.76
C LEU A 27 3.84 2.04 4.24
N THR A 28 2.67 1.57 4.67
CA THR A 28 2.31 1.51 6.10
C THR A 28 2.59 0.10 6.64
N ASN A 29 2.53 -0.04 7.96
CA ASN A 29 2.81 -1.30 8.63
C ASN A 29 1.78 -1.65 9.71
N SER A 30 1.58 -2.96 9.89
CA SER A 30 0.92 -3.56 11.04
C SER A 30 1.94 -4.40 11.82
N LEU A 31 1.98 -4.20 13.14
CA LEU A 31 2.84 -4.93 14.06
C LEU A 31 1.98 -5.84 14.94
N CYS A 32 2.39 -7.10 15.07
CA CYS A 32 1.78 -8.08 15.96
C CYS A 32 2.77 -9.22 16.20
N ALA A 33 2.68 -9.85 17.37
CA ALA A 33 3.48 -11.03 17.69
C ALA A 33 3.00 -12.25 16.89
N ALA A 34 3.93 -13.16 16.57
CA ALA A 34 3.59 -14.37 15.84
C ALA A 34 2.56 -15.24 16.59
N GLY A 35 2.73 -15.39 17.91
CA GLY A 35 1.78 -16.14 18.75
C GLY A 35 0.37 -15.55 18.70
N GLU A 36 0.23 -14.23 18.82
CA GLU A 36 -1.07 -13.57 18.75
C GLU A 36 -1.79 -13.77 17.41
N ILE A 37 -1.06 -13.71 16.29
CA ILE A 37 -1.63 -13.96 14.95
C ILE A 37 -2.11 -15.42 14.83
N MET A 38 -1.36 -16.37 15.39
CA MET A 38 -1.68 -17.80 15.30
C MET A 38 -2.85 -18.20 16.21
N GLU A 39 -3.00 -17.56 17.36
CA GLU A 39 -4.03 -17.90 18.36
C GLU A 39 -5.36 -17.16 18.13
N LYS A 40 -5.33 -15.95 17.57
CA LYS A 40 -6.53 -15.12 17.39
C LYS A 40 -7.21 -15.39 16.04
N PRO A 41 -8.53 -15.16 15.92
CA PRO A 41 -9.24 -15.35 14.66
C PRO A 41 -8.76 -14.37 13.59
N LEU A 42 -8.96 -14.72 12.31
CA LEU A 42 -8.60 -13.89 11.16
C LEU A 42 -9.12 -12.44 11.26
N SER A 43 -10.32 -12.25 11.83
CA SER A 43 -10.92 -10.92 12.06
C SER A 43 -10.03 -9.99 12.89
N PHE A 44 -9.25 -10.53 13.82
CA PHE A 44 -8.26 -9.77 14.58
C PHE A 44 -7.17 -9.20 13.67
N ALA A 45 -6.55 -10.04 12.84
CA ALA A 45 -5.53 -9.62 11.89
C ALA A 45 -6.08 -8.60 10.87
N VAL A 46 -7.29 -8.83 10.36
CA VAL A 46 -8.00 -7.88 9.49
C VAL A 46 -8.21 -6.54 10.20
N GLY A 47 -8.61 -6.55 11.47
CA GLY A 47 -8.78 -5.35 12.28
C GLY A 47 -7.48 -4.54 12.43
N LEU A 48 -6.34 -5.21 12.62
CA LEU A 48 -5.03 -4.55 12.66
C LEU A 48 -4.70 -3.86 11.33
N VAL A 49 -4.92 -4.54 10.20
CA VAL A 49 -4.72 -3.98 8.86
C VAL A 49 -5.64 -2.77 8.63
N GLN A 50 -6.93 -2.89 8.97
CA GLN A 50 -7.89 -1.79 8.85
C GLN A 50 -7.50 -0.57 9.70
N LYS A 51 -7.01 -0.78 10.92
CA LYS A 51 -6.49 0.30 11.77
C LYS A 51 -5.29 0.99 11.11
N ALA A 52 -4.31 0.21 10.62
CA ALA A 52 -3.16 0.74 9.92
C ALA A 52 -3.53 1.53 8.64
N VAL A 53 -4.53 1.08 7.88
CA VAL A 53 -5.08 1.82 6.73
C VAL A 53 -5.75 3.13 7.16
N ARG A 54 -6.50 3.14 8.25
CA ARG A 54 -7.20 4.34 8.76
C ARG A 54 -6.26 5.40 9.31
N MET A 55 -5.10 5.01 9.83
CA MET A 55 -4.09 5.96 10.31
C MET A 55 -3.45 6.80 9.20
N VAL A 56 -3.51 6.34 7.94
CA VAL A 56 -2.96 7.07 6.80
C VAL A 56 -3.88 8.26 6.46
N THR A 57 -3.60 9.41 7.05
CA THR A 57 -4.29 10.69 6.79
C THR A 57 -3.34 11.66 6.07
N ASP A 58 -3.83 12.81 5.58
CA ASP A 58 -2.99 13.87 5.01
C ASP A 58 -1.83 14.23 5.93
N GLY A 59 -2.13 14.61 7.18
CA GLY A 59 -1.11 14.99 8.15
C GLY A 59 -0.11 13.87 8.47
N TRP A 60 -0.58 12.61 8.56
CA TRP A 60 0.31 11.48 8.76
C TRP A 60 1.24 11.26 7.56
N MET A 61 0.72 11.38 6.33
CA MET A 61 1.53 11.24 5.11
C MET A 61 2.57 12.36 4.99
N ARG A 62 2.21 13.61 5.31
CA ARG A 62 3.15 14.74 5.32
C ARG A 62 4.26 14.54 6.35
N SER A 63 3.90 14.12 7.56
CA SER A 63 4.89 13.77 8.60
C SER A 63 5.80 12.61 8.18
N ALA A 64 5.27 11.60 7.49
CA ALA A 64 6.08 10.52 6.94
C ALA A 64 7.08 11.03 5.89
N ILE A 65 6.67 11.94 5.00
CA ILE A 65 7.56 12.60 4.03
C ILE A 65 8.70 13.32 4.77
N ASP A 66 8.38 14.16 5.76
CA ASP A 66 9.38 14.90 6.55
C ASP A 66 10.38 13.97 7.24
N TYR A 67 9.87 12.86 7.80
CA TYR A 67 10.70 11.84 8.45
C TYR A 67 11.67 11.18 7.46
N PHE A 68 11.20 10.79 6.27
CA PHE A 68 12.05 10.15 5.26
C PHE A 68 13.08 11.10 4.64
N GLU A 69 12.72 12.36 4.42
CA GLU A 69 13.65 13.41 3.96
C GLU A 69 14.77 13.64 4.98
N THR A 70 14.42 13.70 6.27
CA THR A 70 15.38 13.99 7.35
C THR A 70 16.30 12.81 7.64
N THR A 71 15.74 11.61 7.75
CA THR A 71 16.49 10.44 8.23
C THR A 71 17.13 9.62 7.12
N ARG A 72 16.63 9.75 5.89
CA ARG A 72 16.89 8.81 4.77
C ARG A 72 16.76 7.34 5.21
N ALA A 73 15.90 7.09 6.20
CA ALA A 73 15.81 5.79 6.85
C ALA A 73 15.38 4.71 5.86
N ARG A 74 16.13 3.61 5.84
CA ARG A 74 15.72 2.41 5.13
C ARG A 74 14.97 1.51 6.11
N PRO A 75 13.68 1.21 5.88
CA PRO A 75 12.96 0.32 6.78
C PRO A 75 13.63 -1.07 6.78
N SER A 76 13.95 -1.58 7.96
CA SER A 76 14.44 -2.96 8.10
C SER A 76 13.41 -3.94 7.55
N LEU A 77 13.84 -4.95 6.79
CA LEU A 77 12.98 -6.00 6.25
C LEU A 77 13.03 -7.29 7.08
N THR A 78 13.76 -7.29 8.20
CA THR A 78 13.83 -8.46 9.10
C THR A 78 12.44 -8.79 9.65
N ALA A 79 12.06 -10.08 9.62
CA ALA A 79 10.76 -10.57 10.06
C ALA A 79 9.57 -9.78 9.47
N THR A 80 9.69 -9.41 8.19
CA THR A 80 8.70 -8.58 7.49
C THR A 80 8.08 -9.31 6.33
N LEU A 81 6.76 -9.36 6.30
CA LEU A 81 6.00 -9.73 5.13
C LEU A 81 5.61 -8.46 4.37
N LEU A 82 5.80 -8.41 3.06
CA LEU A 82 5.35 -7.32 2.20
C LEU A 82 4.26 -7.84 1.26
N ILE A 83 3.11 -7.18 1.25
CA ILE A 83 2.01 -7.47 0.31
C ILE A 83 1.83 -6.28 -0.64
N THR A 84 1.92 -6.56 -1.94
CA THR A 84 1.63 -5.61 -3.01
C THR A 84 0.37 -6.04 -3.74
N THR A 85 -0.63 -5.16 -3.83
CA THR A 85 -1.88 -5.42 -4.55
C THR A 85 -1.87 -4.75 -5.92
N TRP A 86 -2.17 -5.54 -6.96
CA TRP A 86 -2.22 -5.09 -8.35
C TRP A 86 -3.66 -5.11 -8.90
N SER A 87 -4.66 -5.39 -8.06
CA SER A 87 -6.06 -5.58 -8.47
C SER A 87 -6.76 -4.32 -8.96
N ARG A 88 -6.20 -3.14 -8.68
CA ARG A 88 -6.74 -1.83 -9.12
C ARG A 88 -5.91 -1.18 -10.22
N LEU A 89 -4.89 -1.87 -10.73
CA LEU A 89 -4.17 -1.42 -11.91
C LEU A 89 -5.04 -1.71 -13.13
N GLY A 90 -5.25 -0.70 -13.98
CA GLY A 90 -6.20 -0.74 -15.11
C GLY A 90 -5.74 -1.62 -16.28
N PHE A 91 -5.21 -2.80 -16.02
CA PHE A 91 -4.66 -3.68 -17.05
C PHE A 91 -5.70 -4.22 -18.05
N HIS A 92 -7.00 -4.12 -17.73
CA HIS A 92 -8.09 -4.55 -18.60
C HIS A 92 -8.61 -3.44 -19.53
N THR A 93 -8.00 -2.25 -19.54
CA THR A 93 -8.57 -1.06 -20.20
C THR A 93 -7.86 -0.63 -21.48
N THR A 94 -6.96 -1.46 -22.02
CA THR A 94 -6.11 -1.08 -23.14
C THR A 94 -6.48 -1.83 -24.40
N ASP A 95 -7.47 -1.32 -25.15
CA ASP A 95 -7.74 -1.71 -26.53
C ASP A 95 -7.04 -0.75 -27.49
N PHE A 96 -6.14 -1.29 -28.31
CA PHE A 96 -5.41 -0.53 -29.33
C PHE A 96 -6.07 -0.61 -30.73
N GLY A 97 -7.26 -1.19 -30.83
CA GLY A 97 -8.00 -1.45 -32.07
C GLY A 97 -8.13 -2.93 -32.45
N TRP A 98 -7.67 -3.84 -31.58
CA TRP A 98 -7.69 -5.30 -31.80
C TRP A 98 -8.47 -6.06 -30.73
N GLY A 99 -9.18 -5.35 -29.85
CA GLY A 99 -9.93 -5.91 -28.73
C GLY A 99 -9.16 -5.86 -27.41
N GLU A 100 -9.89 -6.09 -26.32
CA GLU A 100 -9.34 -6.10 -24.97
C GLU A 100 -8.38 -7.28 -24.71
N PRO A 101 -7.39 -7.12 -23.81
CA PRO A 101 -6.49 -8.21 -23.47
C PRO A 101 -7.22 -9.35 -22.74
N LEU A 102 -7.08 -10.58 -23.25
CA LEU A 102 -7.61 -11.78 -22.59
C LEU A 102 -6.94 -12.05 -21.23
N GLN A 103 -5.65 -11.72 -21.10
CA GLN A 103 -4.89 -11.86 -19.87
C GLN A 103 -3.86 -10.74 -19.72
N SER A 104 -3.70 -10.26 -18.50
CA SER A 104 -2.69 -9.30 -18.10
C SER A 104 -2.22 -9.60 -16.68
N GLY A 105 -0.96 -9.29 -16.38
CA GLY A 105 -0.40 -9.57 -15.07
C GLY A 105 1.08 -9.18 -14.97
N PRO A 106 1.64 -9.18 -13.76
CA PRO A 106 3.07 -9.00 -13.58
C PRO A 106 3.83 -10.16 -14.22
N VAL A 107 5.06 -9.90 -14.65
CA VAL A 107 5.99 -10.96 -15.02
C VAL A 107 6.30 -11.77 -13.75
N ALA A 108 5.97 -13.05 -13.76
CA ALA A 108 6.47 -13.97 -12.75
C ALA A 108 7.96 -14.23 -13.05
N LEU A 109 8.82 -13.92 -12.09
CA LEU A 109 10.23 -14.35 -12.09
C LEU A 109 10.34 -15.75 -11.52
#